data_AF-A0A096LQW6-F1
#
_entry.id   AF-A0A096LQW6-F1
#
_cell.length_a   1.000
_cell.length_b   1.000
_cell.length_c   1.000
_cell.angle_alpha   90.00
_cell.angle_beta   90.00
_cell.angle_gamma   90.00
#
_symmetry.space_group_name_H-M   'P 1'
#
loop_
_entity.id
_entity.type
_entity.pdbx_description
1 polymer ?
#
loop_
_entity_poly.entity_id
_entity_poly.type
_entity_poly.pdbx_seq_one_letter_code
_entity_poly.pdbx_strand_id
1 'polypeptide(L)'
;KVEPAIFHICGASQANVDAAKKKINDMISDEQFSTEITDNDILNLSSADCQRIVDIQMKMSVSIKNQITNGQASFIIEGLSKDVLRASREIDNMLKKVRKEQELKRKLELAATVADWQYQRSGLQYQSFDQKTNYELEHALERGAPNVKITIHGSDYTVQIPKGPATDSNGTILQIRRIDRLKDEDVPEFWDDMPTGKTCHAVTLQTASSEYAEVLNLFRATCNRAVIKIERIQNPTLWKSLQIKKHEMELRNNHQNNEKRLFHGTSEDTVPVINERGFNRSYAGKNAACYGNGSYFAVNSSYSASNTYSRPNANGEKFMYLCRVLTGDYTLGQQTMIAPPPKGNLTIYDSVVDNTTTPSMFVVFHDTQAYPEYLITFK
;
A
#
# COMPACT_ATOMS: atom_id res chain seq x y z
N LYS A 1 6.49 31.49 18.22
CA LYS A 1 6.03 32.83 17.80
C LYS A 1 7.25 33.57 17.29
N VAL A 2 7.25 34.00 16.03
CA VAL A 2 8.33 34.84 15.48
C VAL A 2 8.12 36.26 16.02
N GLU A 3 9.18 36.90 16.52
CA GLU A 3 9.10 38.30 16.93
C GLU A 3 8.92 39.19 15.69
N PRO A 4 8.01 40.19 15.74
CA PRO A 4 7.81 41.07 14.60
C PRO A 4 9.04 41.95 14.38
N ALA A 5 9.49 42.05 13.12
CA ALA A 5 10.48 43.04 12.73
C ALA A 5 9.84 44.44 12.77
N ILE A 6 10.40 45.34 13.58
CA ILE A 6 9.90 46.71 13.74
C ILE A 6 10.81 47.63 12.91
N PHE A 7 10.21 48.33 11.95
CA PHE A 7 10.88 49.34 11.14
C PHE A 7 10.45 50.75 11.59
N HIS A 8 11.43 51.58 11.95
CA HIS A 8 11.22 53.02 12.13
C HIS A 8 11.67 53.75 10.87
N ILE A 9 10.76 54.47 10.23
CA ILE A 9 11.01 55.17 8.96
C ILE A 9 11.00 56.68 9.24
N CYS A 10 12.12 57.35 8.97
CA CYS A 10 12.26 58.80 9.06
C CYS A 10 12.50 59.39 7.67
N GLY A 11 11.88 60.52 7.35
CA GLY A 11 12.02 61.18 6.06
C GLY A 11 11.74 62.68 6.14
N ALA A 12 12.18 63.42 5.11
CA ALA A 12 12.05 64.88 5.05
C ALA A 12 10.59 65.38 4.92
N SER A 13 9.63 64.49 4.62
CA SER A 13 8.19 64.79 4.53
C SER A 13 7.36 63.52 4.79
N GLN A 14 6.10 63.67 5.18
CA GLN A 14 5.17 62.54 5.35
C GLN A 14 4.99 61.75 4.03
N ALA A 15 4.90 62.44 2.90
CA ALA A 15 4.78 61.79 1.59
C ALA A 15 5.99 60.87 1.26
N ASN A 16 7.20 61.27 1.65
CA ASN A 16 8.40 60.43 1.47
C ASN A 16 8.38 59.20 2.40
N VAL A 17 7.87 59.36 3.63
CA VAL A 17 7.70 58.24 4.59
C VAL A 17 6.66 57.24 4.06
N ASP A 18 5.54 57.73 3.54
CA ASP A 18 4.46 56.88 3.01
C ASP A 18 4.91 56.14 1.74
N ALA A 19 5.65 56.81 0.85
CA ALA A 19 6.22 56.19 -0.35
C ALA A 19 7.25 55.10 0.00
N ALA A 20 8.10 55.34 1.00
CA ALA A 20 9.06 54.34 1.49
C ALA A 20 8.34 53.14 2.12
N LYS A 21 7.33 53.40 2.96
CA LYS A 21 6.50 52.34 3.57
C LYS A 21 5.80 51.48 2.51
N LYS A 22 5.21 52.12 1.49
CA LYS A 22 4.58 51.41 0.37
C LYS A 22 5.60 50.53 -0.37
N LYS A 23 6.76 51.07 -0.72
CA LYS A 23 7.81 50.32 -1.43
C LYS A 23 8.31 49.11 -0.62
N ILE A 24 8.46 49.25 0.71
CA ILE A 24 8.83 48.12 1.58
C ILE A 24 7.74 47.04 1.57
N ASN A 25 6.47 47.42 1.67
CA ASN A 25 5.36 46.47 1.60
C ASN A 25 5.27 45.77 0.24
N ASP A 26 5.47 46.51 -0.85
CA ASP A 26 5.48 45.97 -2.21
C ASP A 26 6.62 44.94 -2.35
N MET A 27 7.84 45.27 -1.90
CA MET A 27 8.98 44.33 -1.91
C MET A 27 8.74 43.08 -1.05
N ILE A 28 8.14 43.22 0.14
CA ILE A 28 7.79 42.07 1.00
C ILE A 28 6.75 41.18 0.32
N SER A 29 5.76 41.79 -0.34
CA SER A 29 4.69 41.06 -1.03
C SER A 29 5.23 40.35 -2.28
N ASP A 30 6.12 40.99 -3.03
CA ASP A 30 6.78 40.42 -4.21
C ASP A 30 7.71 39.24 -3.86
N GLU A 31 8.32 39.24 -2.67
CA GLU A 31 9.17 38.15 -2.20
C GLU A 31 8.42 37.02 -1.49
N GLN A 32 7.16 37.24 -1.08
CA GLN A 32 6.30 36.19 -0.54
C GLN A 32 5.86 35.23 -1.65
N PHE A 33 6.02 33.95 -1.38
CA PHE A 33 5.68 32.88 -2.30
C PHE A 33 4.91 31.78 -1.58
N SER A 34 4.00 31.13 -2.30
CA SER A 34 3.25 29.97 -1.83
C SER A 34 3.32 28.87 -2.88
N THR A 35 3.53 27.63 -2.44
CA THR A 35 3.47 26.45 -3.30
C THR A 35 2.73 25.32 -2.61
N GLU A 36 2.11 24.47 -3.40
CA GLU A 36 1.45 23.25 -2.95
C GLU A 36 2.22 22.01 -3.42
N ILE A 37 2.42 21.04 -2.53
CA ILE A 37 2.88 19.69 -2.87
C ILE A 37 1.72 18.75 -2.62
N THR A 38 1.11 18.22 -3.67
CA THR A 38 0.03 17.22 -3.57
C THR A 38 0.60 15.82 -3.76
N ASP A 39 0.67 15.04 -2.67
CA ASP A 39 1.19 13.66 -2.70
C ASP A 39 0.58 12.85 -1.54
N ASN A 40 -0.08 11.74 -1.85
CA ASN A 40 -0.71 10.90 -0.82
C ASN A 40 0.30 10.16 0.06
N ASP A 41 1.57 10.07 -0.33
CA ASP A 41 2.63 9.54 0.54
C ASP A 41 2.90 10.44 1.76
N ILE A 42 2.38 11.68 1.78
CA ILE A 42 2.35 12.54 2.97
C ILE A 42 1.68 11.82 4.15
N LEU A 43 0.69 10.97 3.88
CA LEU A 43 -0.03 10.21 4.89
C LEU A 43 0.79 9.05 5.48
N ASN A 44 1.89 8.69 4.83
CA ASN A 44 2.78 7.61 5.24
C ASN A 44 4.00 8.13 6.03
N LEU A 45 4.06 9.43 6.34
CA LEU A 45 5.16 10.04 7.10
C LEU A 45 5.17 9.54 8.55
N SER A 46 6.35 9.17 9.03
CA SER A 46 6.56 8.78 10.43
C SER A 46 6.56 9.98 11.37
N SER A 47 6.53 9.74 12.69
CA SER A 47 6.71 10.80 13.68
C SER A 47 8.04 11.55 13.52
N ALA A 48 9.09 10.85 13.10
CA ALA A 48 10.39 11.44 12.80
C ALA A 48 10.34 12.32 11.53
N ASP A 49 9.59 11.92 10.51
CA ASP A 49 9.40 12.73 9.31
C ASP A 49 8.57 13.99 9.62
N CYS A 50 7.51 13.87 10.43
CA CYS A 50 6.74 15.01 10.92
C CYS A 50 7.61 15.99 11.73
N GLN A 51 8.49 15.48 12.60
CA GLN A 51 9.44 16.33 13.31
C GLN A 51 10.40 17.03 12.35
N ARG A 52 10.87 16.33 11.32
CA ARG A 52 11.73 16.92 10.30
C ARG A 52 11.03 18.03 9.51
N ILE A 53 9.73 17.94 9.28
CA ILE A 53 8.93 19.04 8.71
C ILE A 53 8.88 20.24 9.65
N VAL A 54 8.73 20.03 10.96
CA VAL A 54 8.81 21.10 11.96
C VAL A 54 10.19 21.76 11.94
N ASP A 55 11.26 20.97 11.83
CA ASP A 55 12.64 21.49 11.75
C ASP A 55 12.86 22.30 10.47
N ILE A 56 12.28 21.88 9.34
CA ILE A 56 12.30 22.65 8.08
C ILE A 56 11.60 24.00 8.27
N GLN A 57 10.41 24.03 8.88
CA GLN A 57 9.68 25.28 9.16
C GLN A 57 10.54 26.25 9.98
N MET A 58 11.17 25.77 11.05
CA MET A 58 12.00 26.61 11.92
C MET A 58 13.28 27.07 11.24
N LYS A 59 13.98 26.16 10.55
CA LYS A 59 15.27 26.43 9.91
C LYS A 59 15.15 27.38 8.72
N MET A 60 14.06 27.27 7.96
CA MET A 60 13.84 28.05 6.73
C MET A 60 12.84 29.20 6.93
N SER A 61 12.33 29.40 8.14
CA SER A 61 11.33 30.43 8.47
C SER A 61 10.10 30.40 7.54
N VAL A 62 9.67 29.20 7.15
CA VAL A 62 8.48 28.96 6.31
C VAL A 62 7.31 28.45 7.17
N SER A 63 6.09 28.73 6.74
CA SER A 63 4.89 28.06 7.23
C SER A 63 4.58 26.87 6.34
N ILE A 64 4.42 25.69 6.94
CA ILE A 64 4.00 24.47 6.24
C ILE A 64 2.69 24.02 6.86
N LYS A 65 1.62 24.05 6.08
CA LYS A 65 0.28 23.60 6.49
C LYS A 65 -0.01 22.29 5.77
N ASN A 66 -0.42 21.28 6.52
CA ASN A 66 -0.98 20.06 5.96
C ASN A 66 -2.46 20.29 5.64
N GLN A 67 -2.90 19.94 4.44
CA GLN A 67 -4.29 19.96 4.05
C GLN A 67 -4.66 18.61 3.42
N ILE A 68 -5.89 18.16 3.68
CA ILE A 68 -6.49 17.04 2.96
C ILE A 68 -7.75 17.55 2.29
N THR A 69 -7.74 17.62 0.97
CA THR A 69 -8.89 18.08 0.18
C THR A 69 -9.30 16.95 -0.76
N ASN A 70 -10.55 16.52 -0.70
CA ASN A 70 -11.10 15.45 -1.55
C ASN A 70 -10.27 14.13 -1.52
N GLY A 71 -9.68 13.78 -0.37
CA GLY A 71 -8.87 12.56 -0.24
C GLY A 71 -7.45 12.67 -0.82
N GLN A 72 -7.04 13.86 -1.28
CA GLN A 72 -5.66 14.15 -1.64
C GLN A 72 -4.99 14.93 -0.51
N ALA A 73 -3.87 14.40 -0.01
CA ALA A 73 -3.03 15.10 0.96
C ALA A 73 -2.11 16.09 0.26
N SER A 74 -1.98 17.28 0.81
CA SER A 74 -1.04 18.29 0.34
C SER A 74 -0.36 19.07 1.46
N PHE A 75 0.85 19.56 1.17
CA PHE A 75 1.51 20.58 1.97
C PHE A 75 1.44 21.92 1.25
N ILE A 76 0.89 22.93 1.91
CA ILE A 76 0.98 24.33 1.50
C ILE A 76 2.16 24.95 2.22
N ILE A 77 3.12 25.46 1.46
CA ILE A 77 4.36 26.04 1.96
C ILE A 77 4.38 27.52 1.62
N GLU A 78 4.43 28.38 2.64
CA GLU A 78 4.35 29.84 2.52
C GLU A 78 5.57 30.50 3.18
N GLY A 79 6.16 31.50 2.54
CA GLY A 79 7.32 32.21 3.06
C GLY A 79 8.09 32.96 1.98
N LEU A 80 9.37 33.24 2.21
CA LEU A 80 10.23 33.84 1.19
C LEU A 80 10.50 32.85 0.05
N SER A 81 10.41 33.30 -1.19
CA SER A 81 10.51 32.46 -2.40
C SER A 81 11.68 31.44 -2.38
N LYS A 82 12.89 31.89 -2.03
CA LYS A 82 14.09 31.04 -1.96
C LYS A 82 13.97 29.93 -0.92
N ASP A 83 13.39 30.24 0.23
CA ASP A 83 13.23 29.32 1.35
C ASP A 83 12.09 28.34 1.10
N VAL A 84 10.98 28.81 0.52
CA VAL A 84 9.86 27.96 0.09
C VAL A 84 10.33 26.92 -0.93
N LEU A 85 11.11 27.32 -1.94
CA LEU A 85 11.66 26.39 -2.93
C LEU A 85 12.62 25.37 -2.31
N ARG A 86 13.40 25.78 -1.30
CA ARG A 86 14.30 24.87 -0.59
C ARG A 86 13.54 23.88 0.28
N ALA A 87 12.55 24.35 1.03
CA ALA A 87 11.68 23.54 1.87
C ALA A 87 10.91 22.51 1.02
N SER A 88 10.34 22.95 -0.10
CA SER A 88 9.64 22.10 -1.05
C SER A 88 10.51 20.94 -1.55
N ARG A 89 11.75 21.22 -1.96
CA ARG A 89 12.69 20.16 -2.38
C ARG A 89 13.06 19.18 -1.25
N GLU A 90 13.21 19.67 -0.01
CA GLU A 90 13.49 18.77 1.12
C GLU A 90 12.31 17.83 1.39
N ILE A 91 11.07 18.35 1.33
CA ILE A 91 9.85 17.55 1.50
C ILE A 91 9.70 16.52 0.36
N ASP A 92 9.88 16.92 -0.90
CA ASP A 92 9.85 15.99 -2.04
C ASP A 92 10.84 14.82 -1.87
N ASN A 93 12.04 15.11 -1.37
CA ASN A 93 13.04 14.08 -1.13
C ASN A 93 12.64 13.15 0.01
N MET A 94 12.00 13.67 1.06
CA MET A 94 11.43 12.87 2.14
C MET A 94 10.34 11.93 1.62
N LEU A 95 9.39 12.44 0.83
CA LEU A 95 8.30 11.65 0.25
C LEU A 95 8.81 10.53 -0.68
N LYS A 96 9.82 10.83 -1.51
CA LYS A 96 10.50 9.80 -2.32
C LYS A 96 11.11 8.70 -1.47
N LYS A 97 11.62 9.02 -0.28
CA LYS A 97 12.17 8.03 0.65
C LYS A 97 11.07 7.14 1.24
N VAL A 98 9.99 7.75 1.73
CA VAL A 98 8.81 7.04 2.24
C VAL A 98 8.26 6.04 1.22
N ARG A 99 8.11 6.48 -0.04
CA ARG A 99 7.65 5.60 -1.13
C ARG A 99 8.54 4.37 -1.32
N LYS A 100 9.86 4.56 -1.28
CA LYS A 100 10.82 3.45 -1.41
C LYS A 100 10.76 2.49 -0.21
N GLU A 101 10.59 3.04 0.99
CA GLU A 101 10.47 2.24 2.22
C GLU A 101 9.19 1.39 2.22
N GLN A 102 8.05 1.95 1.79
CA GLN A 102 6.80 1.21 1.63
C GLN A 102 6.92 0.09 0.60
N GLU A 103 7.50 0.36 -0.57
CA GLU A 103 7.71 -0.66 -1.59
C GLU A 103 8.67 -1.75 -1.12
N LEU A 104 9.74 -1.40 -0.38
CA LEU A 104 10.62 -2.38 0.22
C LEU A 104 9.86 -3.25 1.22
N LYS A 105 9.10 -2.65 2.14
CA LYS A 105 8.30 -3.38 3.13
C LYS A 105 7.36 -4.39 2.45
N ARG A 106 6.68 -3.98 1.38
CA ARG A 106 5.82 -4.86 0.57
C ARG A 106 6.58 -6.08 0.03
N LYS A 107 7.79 -5.86 -0.48
CA LYS A 107 8.64 -6.94 -1.00
C LYS A 107 9.16 -7.87 0.10
N LEU A 108 9.52 -7.32 1.26
CA LEU A 108 9.95 -8.11 2.43
C LEU A 108 8.82 -9.03 2.91
N GLU A 109 7.62 -8.47 3.06
CA GLU A 109 6.43 -9.22 3.45
C GLU A 109 6.14 -10.34 2.46
N LEU A 110 6.17 -10.04 1.15
CA LEU A 110 5.94 -11.03 0.10
C LEU A 110 6.96 -12.17 0.15
N ALA A 111 8.25 -11.85 0.25
CA ALA A 111 9.30 -12.88 0.32
C ALA A 111 9.15 -13.79 1.55
N ALA A 112 8.78 -13.22 2.71
CA ALA A 112 8.52 -13.99 3.92
C ALA A 112 7.28 -14.90 3.81
N THR A 113 6.38 -14.65 2.85
CA THR A 113 5.28 -15.56 2.54
C THR A 113 5.70 -16.72 1.64
N VAL A 114 6.67 -16.53 0.73
CA VAL A 114 7.03 -17.58 -0.24
C VAL A 114 8.04 -18.58 0.31
N ALA A 115 8.98 -18.11 1.11
CA ALA A 115 10.07 -18.95 1.60
C ALA A 115 10.52 -18.52 3.00
N ASP A 116 10.93 -19.52 3.78
CA ASP A 116 11.72 -19.35 4.99
C ASP A 116 13.16 -19.78 4.72
N TRP A 117 14.03 -18.81 4.49
CA TRP A 117 15.45 -19.06 4.49
C TRP A 117 15.94 -19.15 5.93
N GLN A 118 16.70 -20.21 6.20
CA GLN A 118 17.21 -20.49 7.53
C GLN A 118 18.69 -20.82 7.48
N TYR A 119 19.39 -20.54 8.57
CA TYR A 119 20.80 -20.88 8.75
C TYR A 119 21.03 -21.71 10.00
N GLN A 120 22.11 -22.48 9.98
CA GLN A 120 22.56 -23.29 11.10
C GLN A 120 24.07 -23.10 11.31
N ARG A 121 24.43 -22.79 12.56
CA ARG A 121 25.80 -22.84 13.07
C ARG A 121 26.07 -24.25 13.57
N SER A 122 27.31 -24.75 13.41
CA SER A 122 27.69 -26.12 13.76
C SER A 122 27.13 -26.54 15.13
N GLY A 123 26.27 -27.57 15.16
CA GLY A 123 25.67 -28.13 16.37
C GLY A 123 24.45 -27.39 16.95
N LEU A 124 24.02 -26.25 16.40
CA LEU A 124 22.83 -25.51 16.85
C LEU A 124 21.59 -25.84 16.00
N GLN A 125 20.40 -25.43 16.42
CA GLN A 125 19.20 -25.55 15.60
C GLN A 125 19.18 -24.53 14.45
N TYR A 126 18.42 -24.83 13.40
CA TYR A 126 18.15 -23.88 12.32
C TYR A 126 17.37 -22.69 12.85
N GLN A 127 17.77 -21.50 12.42
CA GLN A 127 17.12 -20.24 12.76
C GLN A 127 16.76 -19.50 11.47
N SER A 128 15.57 -18.91 11.45
CA SER A 128 15.13 -18.05 10.34
C SER A 128 15.99 -16.80 10.25
N PHE A 129 16.24 -16.39 9.01
CA PHE A 129 16.78 -15.06 8.76
C PHE A 129 15.76 -13.98 9.11
N ASP A 130 16.26 -12.77 9.38
CA ASP A 130 15.39 -11.59 9.41
C ASP A 130 14.75 -11.36 8.02
N GLN A 131 13.63 -10.63 7.99
CA GLN A 131 12.86 -10.43 6.76
C GLN A 131 13.68 -9.82 5.61
N LYS A 132 14.63 -8.93 5.91
CA LYS A 132 15.45 -8.29 4.89
C LYS A 132 16.39 -9.30 4.25
N THR A 133 17.12 -10.06 5.06
CA THR A 133 18.03 -11.10 4.57
C THR A 133 17.26 -12.21 3.85
N ASN A 134 16.07 -12.59 4.33
CA ASN A 134 15.19 -13.54 3.66
C ASN A 134 14.80 -13.07 2.25
N TYR A 135 14.38 -11.81 2.11
CA TYR A 135 14.08 -11.21 0.80
C TYR A 135 15.30 -11.15 -0.11
N GLU A 136 16.48 -10.79 0.40
CA GLU A 136 17.71 -10.72 -0.40
C GLU A 136 18.08 -12.10 -0.97
N LEU A 137 17.94 -13.16 -0.17
CA LEU A 137 18.17 -14.54 -0.59
C LEU A 137 17.15 -15.01 -1.63
N GLU A 138 15.86 -14.77 -1.38
CA GLU A 138 14.80 -15.14 -2.31
C GLU A 138 14.94 -14.40 -3.64
N HIS A 139 15.19 -13.10 -3.60
CA HIS A 139 15.35 -12.28 -4.78
C HIS A 139 16.65 -12.60 -5.57
N ALA A 140 17.68 -13.11 -4.89
CA ALA A 140 18.88 -13.64 -5.55
C ALA A 140 18.56 -14.95 -6.29
N LEU A 141 17.79 -15.84 -5.67
CA LEU A 141 17.32 -17.09 -6.27
C LEU A 141 16.47 -16.83 -7.53
N GLU A 142 15.46 -15.95 -7.43
CA GLU A 142 14.58 -15.59 -8.55
C GLU A 142 15.35 -15.07 -9.78
N ARG A 143 16.43 -14.33 -9.56
CA ARG A 143 17.27 -13.77 -10.63
C ARG A 143 18.35 -14.72 -11.14
N GLY A 144 18.45 -15.94 -10.59
CA GLY A 144 19.49 -16.89 -10.93
C GLY A 144 20.90 -16.39 -10.56
N ALA A 145 21.02 -15.56 -9.51
CA ALA A 145 22.32 -15.09 -9.06
C ALA A 145 23.11 -16.25 -8.43
N PRO A 146 24.42 -16.41 -8.73
CA PRO A 146 25.21 -17.54 -8.21
C PRO A 146 25.54 -17.40 -6.73
N ASN A 147 25.62 -16.17 -6.22
CA ASN A 147 25.90 -15.89 -4.82
C ASN A 147 25.24 -14.59 -4.36
N VAL A 148 25.06 -14.47 -3.04
CA VAL A 148 24.58 -13.26 -2.38
C VAL A 148 25.37 -13.01 -1.10
N LYS A 149 25.71 -11.76 -0.84
CA LYS A 149 26.36 -11.35 0.41
C LYS A 149 25.30 -10.98 1.44
N ILE A 150 25.42 -11.54 2.64
CA ILE A 150 24.52 -11.26 3.76
C ILE A 150 25.34 -11.00 5.02
N THR A 151 24.77 -10.28 5.99
CA THR A 151 25.43 -9.98 7.26
C THR A 151 24.66 -10.64 8.39
N ILE A 152 25.35 -11.46 9.20
CA ILE A 152 24.75 -12.18 10.34
C ILE A 152 25.54 -11.81 11.59
N HIS A 153 24.90 -11.17 12.56
CA HIS A 153 25.53 -10.71 13.81
C HIS A 153 26.82 -9.87 13.59
N GLY A 154 26.85 -9.06 12.53
CA GLY A 154 27.98 -8.18 12.19
C GLY A 154 29.12 -8.84 11.41
N SER A 155 29.00 -10.12 11.05
CA SER A 155 29.95 -10.79 10.16
C SER A 155 29.32 -11.01 8.77
N ASP A 156 30.11 -10.75 7.72
CA ASP A 156 29.66 -10.93 6.35
C ASP A 156 29.91 -12.36 5.87
N TYR A 157 28.89 -12.94 5.24
CA TYR A 157 28.92 -14.25 4.64
C TYR A 157 28.55 -14.14 3.16
N THR A 158 29.18 -14.97 2.33
CA THR A 158 28.77 -15.18 0.94
C THR A 158 28.00 -16.49 0.85
N VAL A 159 26.71 -16.42 0.57
CA VAL A 159 25.82 -17.57 0.37
C VAL A 159 25.90 -18.01 -1.09
N GLN A 160 26.15 -19.28 -1.32
CA GLN A 160 26.01 -19.89 -2.65
C GLN A 160 24.52 -20.22 -2.90
N ILE A 161 23.96 -19.81 -4.03
CA ILE A 161 22.54 -20.06 -4.38
C ILE A 161 22.49 -21.30 -5.30
N PRO A 162 21.49 -22.21 -5.18
CA PRO A 162 20.22 -22.05 -4.46
C PRO A 162 20.18 -22.63 -3.03
N LYS A 163 21.21 -23.36 -2.57
CA LYS A 163 21.11 -24.17 -1.33
C LYS A 163 22.12 -23.81 -0.24
N GLY A 164 23.00 -22.84 -0.46
CA GLY A 164 24.17 -22.61 0.37
C GLY A 164 25.36 -23.53 0.01
N PRO A 165 26.38 -23.61 0.88
CA PRO A 165 26.45 -22.99 2.20
C PRO A 165 26.76 -21.49 2.14
N ALA A 166 26.82 -20.83 3.30
CA ALA A 166 27.37 -19.49 3.46
C ALA A 166 28.79 -19.56 4.06
N THR A 167 29.71 -18.75 3.55
CA THR A 167 31.11 -18.73 4.03
C THR A 167 31.57 -17.31 4.31
N ASP A 168 32.22 -17.10 5.46
CA ASP A 168 32.86 -15.82 5.80
C ASP A 168 34.32 -15.74 5.29
N SER A 169 35.00 -14.63 5.53
CA SER A 169 36.41 -14.44 5.17
C SER A 169 37.40 -15.33 5.94
N ASN A 170 36.98 -15.88 7.08
CA ASN A 170 37.80 -16.73 7.95
C ASN A 170 37.60 -18.23 7.65
N GLY A 171 36.75 -18.56 6.69
CA GLY A 171 36.42 -19.94 6.34
C GLY A 171 35.34 -20.57 7.23
N THR A 172 34.66 -19.79 8.08
CA THR A 172 33.51 -20.25 8.86
C THR A 172 32.36 -20.56 7.92
N ILE A 173 31.79 -21.77 8.04
CA ILE A 173 30.69 -22.24 7.21
C ILE A 173 29.38 -22.24 8.01
N LEU A 174 28.33 -21.66 7.42
CA LEU A 174 26.95 -21.82 7.86
C LEU A 174 26.18 -22.67 6.87
N GLN A 175 25.45 -23.66 7.38
CA GLN A 175 24.51 -24.40 6.55
C GLN A 175 23.29 -23.51 6.30
N ILE A 176 22.85 -23.43 5.06
CA ILE A 176 21.67 -22.68 4.65
C ILE A 176 20.64 -23.69 4.16
N ARG A 177 19.37 -23.41 4.43
CA ARG A 177 18.27 -24.11 3.78
C ARG A 177 17.19 -23.11 3.41
N ARG A 178 16.53 -23.37 2.29
CA ARG A 178 15.28 -22.73 1.92
C ARG A 178 14.15 -23.70 2.21
N ILE A 179 13.21 -23.28 3.03
CA ILE A 179 11.94 -23.99 3.22
C ILE A 179 10.93 -23.26 2.36
N ASP A 180 10.42 -23.93 1.33
CA ASP A 180 9.20 -23.48 0.66
C ASP A 180 8.07 -23.44 1.69
N ARG A 181 7.60 -22.22 1.99
CA ARG A 181 6.35 -22.05 2.75
C ARG A 181 5.14 -22.38 1.88
N LEU A 182 5.39 -22.52 0.58
CA LEU A 182 4.43 -22.65 -0.49
C LEU A 182 4.78 -23.88 -1.31
N LYS A 183 4.14 -25.03 -1.03
CA LYS A 183 4.23 -26.19 -1.93
C LYS A 183 3.46 -25.88 -3.21
N ASP A 184 3.81 -26.54 -4.32
CA ASP A 184 3.05 -26.45 -5.58
C ASP A 184 1.59 -26.92 -5.42
N GLU A 185 1.34 -27.75 -4.40
CA GLU A 185 0.02 -28.25 -4.00
C GLU A 185 -0.87 -27.19 -3.30
N ASP A 186 -0.37 -25.97 -3.04
CA ASP A 186 -1.10 -24.94 -2.27
C ASP A 186 -1.92 -23.96 -3.14
N VAL A 187 -2.06 -24.22 -4.44
CA VAL A 187 -3.02 -23.51 -5.32
C VAL A 187 -4.30 -24.35 -5.49
N PRO A 188 -5.47 -23.73 -5.72
CA PRO A 188 -6.70 -24.48 -5.83
C PRO A 188 -6.68 -25.47 -7.01
N GLU A 189 -7.12 -26.71 -6.76
CA GLU A 189 -7.16 -27.78 -7.77
C GLU A 189 -7.99 -27.44 -9.02
N PHE A 190 -8.96 -26.51 -8.90
CA PHE A 190 -9.80 -26.09 -10.01
C PHE A 190 -9.14 -25.05 -10.93
N TRP A 191 -7.91 -24.63 -10.65
CA TRP A 191 -7.18 -23.73 -11.52
C TRP A 191 -6.68 -24.45 -12.79
N ASP A 192 -6.67 -23.73 -13.90
CA ASP A 192 -6.05 -24.17 -15.14
C ASP A 192 -4.53 -24.10 -15.02
N ASP A 193 -3.83 -24.85 -15.87
CA ASP A 193 -2.38 -24.82 -15.95
C ASP A 193 -1.85 -23.41 -16.22
N MET A 194 -0.87 -22.99 -15.43
CA MET A 194 -0.22 -21.69 -15.62
C MET A 194 0.67 -21.72 -16.87
N PRO A 195 0.53 -20.76 -17.81
CA PRO A 195 1.42 -20.67 -18.95
C PRO A 195 2.87 -20.44 -18.53
N THR A 196 3.83 -21.06 -19.24
CA THR A 196 5.26 -20.96 -18.91
C THR A 196 5.73 -19.50 -18.86
N GLY A 197 6.44 -19.13 -17.79
CA GLY A 197 7.00 -17.79 -17.61
C GLY A 197 5.98 -16.71 -17.26
N LYS A 198 4.72 -17.07 -16.94
CA LYS A 198 3.70 -16.12 -16.46
C LYS A 198 3.54 -16.23 -14.94
N THR A 199 3.43 -15.07 -14.31
CA THR A 199 3.17 -14.87 -12.87
C THR A 199 1.68 -14.73 -12.56
N CYS A 200 0.88 -14.32 -13.54
CA CYS A 200 -0.57 -14.20 -13.47
C CYS A 200 -1.23 -14.71 -14.76
N HIS A 201 -2.35 -15.39 -14.63
CA HIS A 201 -3.17 -15.85 -15.76
C HIS A 201 -4.66 -15.53 -15.51
N ALA A 202 -5.28 -14.77 -16.40
CA ALA A 202 -6.72 -14.53 -16.38
C ALA A 202 -7.41 -15.53 -17.32
N VAL A 203 -8.18 -16.46 -16.75
CA VAL A 203 -8.89 -17.52 -17.48
C VAL A 203 -10.34 -17.08 -17.70
N THR A 204 -10.77 -16.95 -18.96
CA THR A 204 -12.17 -16.70 -19.26
C THR A 204 -13.02 -17.95 -18.97
N LEU A 205 -13.98 -17.81 -18.07
CA LEU A 205 -14.88 -18.90 -17.69
C LEU A 205 -15.87 -19.22 -18.81
N GLN A 206 -16.18 -20.51 -18.96
CA GLN A 206 -17.23 -20.97 -19.86
C GLN A 206 -18.60 -20.61 -19.29
N THR A 207 -19.48 -20.04 -20.09
CA THR A 207 -20.81 -19.57 -19.64
C THR A 207 -21.71 -20.70 -19.11
N ALA A 208 -21.44 -21.94 -19.52
CA ALA A 208 -22.14 -23.14 -19.07
C ALA A 208 -21.58 -23.75 -17.77
N SER A 209 -20.46 -23.24 -17.24
CA SER A 209 -19.84 -23.80 -16.02
C SER A 209 -20.61 -23.42 -14.76
N SER A 210 -20.58 -24.28 -13.75
CA SER A 210 -21.13 -24.00 -12.43
C SER A 210 -20.45 -22.80 -11.75
N GLU A 211 -19.15 -22.65 -11.96
CA GLU A 211 -18.34 -21.52 -11.48
C GLU A 211 -18.81 -20.19 -12.07
N TYR A 212 -19.06 -20.13 -13.38
CA TYR A 212 -19.62 -18.94 -14.03
C TYR A 212 -20.99 -18.59 -13.46
N ALA A 213 -21.87 -19.60 -13.31
CA ALA A 213 -23.21 -19.41 -12.76
C ALA A 213 -23.17 -18.89 -11.32
N GLU A 214 -22.25 -19.37 -10.49
CA GLU A 214 -22.06 -18.96 -9.10
C GLU A 214 -21.66 -17.48 -8.99
N VAL A 215 -20.60 -17.08 -9.71
CA VAL A 215 -20.13 -15.69 -9.73
C VAL A 215 -21.20 -14.75 -10.31
N LEU A 216 -21.89 -15.19 -11.37
CA LEU A 216 -22.97 -14.42 -11.97
C LEU A 216 -24.15 -14.22 -11.01
N ASN A 217 -24.51 -15.23 -10.22
CA ASN A 217 -25.58 -15.13 -9.24
C ASN A 217 -25.22 -14.15 -8.11
N LEU A 218 -23.98 -14.20 -7.61
CA LEU A 218 -23.50 -13.22 -6.62
C LEU A 218 -23.55 -11.79 -7.18
N PHE A 219 -23.12 -11.59 -8.43
CA PHE A 219 -23.22 -10.29 -9.08
C PHE A 219 -24.67 -9.83 -9.25
N ARG A 220 -25.56 -10.71 -9.72
CA ARG A 220 -26.98 -10.42 -9.97
C ARG A 220 -27.81 -10.25 -8.71
N ALA A 221 -27.31 -10.66 -7.55
CA ALA A 221 -28.00 -10.47 -6.27
C ALA A 221 -28.37 -8.99 -6.03
N THR A 222 -27.55 -8.05 -6.51
CA THR A 222 -27.86 -6.62 -6.42
C THR A 222 -27.63 -5.82 -7.71
N CYS A 223 -26.98 -6.37 -8.74
CA CYS A 223 -26.70 -5.66 -9.99
C CYS A 223 -27.35 -6.32 -11.21
N ASN A 224 -28.30 -5.63 -11.84
CA ASN A 224 -29.06 -6.12 -13.00
C ASN A 224 -28.44 -5.70 -14.35
N ARG A 225 -27.11 -5.60 -14.44
CA ARG A 225 -26.39 -5.17 -15.64
C ARG A 225 -25.96 -6.37 -16.50
N ALA A 226 -25.75 -6.14 -17.80
CA ALA A 226 -25.40 -7.20 -18.73
C ALA A 226 -23.93 -7.59 -18.57
N VAL A 227 -23.66 -8.84 -18.19
CA VAL A 227 -22.30 -9.38 -18.08
C VAL A 227 -21.82 -9.81 -19.46
N ILE A 228 -20.61 -9.37 -19.83
CA ILE A 228 -19.94 -9.70 -21.08
C ILE A 228 -19.07 -10.94 -20.90
N LYS A 229 -18.25 -10.95 -19.85
CA LYS A 229 -17.39 -12.08 -19.49
C LYS A 229 -17.04 -12.06 -18.01
N ILE A 230 -16.68 -13.24 -17.50
CA ILE A 230 -16.12 -13.43 -16.17
C ILE A 230 -14.79 -14.16 -16.36
N GLU A 231 -13.73 -13.61 -15.78
CA GLU A 231 -12.39 -14.16 -15.81
C GLU A 231 -11.96 -14.56 -14.40
N ARG A 232 -11.55 -15.82 -14.20
CA ARG A 232 -10.84 -16.23 -12.98
C ARG A 232 -9.41 -15.73 -13.05
N ILE A 233 -8.96 -15.05 -12.00
CA ILE A 233 -7.58 -14.60 -11.92
C ILE A 233 -6.78 -15.68 -11.18
N GLN A 234 -5.71 -16.14 -11.79
CA GLN A 234 -4.78 -17.12 -11.24
C GLN A 234 -3.44 -16.45 -11.04
N ASN A 235 -3.25 -15.93 -9.83
CA ASN A 235 -1.98 -15.40 -9.37
C ASN A 235 -1.53 -16.23 -8.15
N PRO A 236 -0.62 -17.21 -8.33
CA PRO A 236 -0.16 -18.08 -7.26
C PRO A 236 0.43 -17.31 -6.08
N THR A 237 1.23 -16.29 -6.34
CA THR A 237 1.88 -15.49 -5.29
C THR A 237 0.85 -14.77 -4.42
N LEU A 238 -0.10 -14.06 -5.03
CA LEU A 238 -1.15 -13.35 -4.28
C LEU A 238 -2.08 -14.31 -3.51
N TRP A 239 -2.46 -15.43 -4.13
CA TRP A 239 -3.30 -16.44 -3.49
C TRP A 239 -2.64 -16.98 -2.24
N LYS A 240 -1.38 -17.35 -2.36
CA LYS A 240 -0.59 -17.93 -1.29
C LYS A 240 -0.33 -16.93 -0.15
N SER A 241 -0.05 -15.66 -0.46
CA SER A 241 0.00 -14.60 0.56
C SER A 241 -1.31 -14.45 1.33
N LEU A 242 -2.46 -14.54 0.64
CA LEU A 242 -3.77 -14.53 1.31
C LEU A 242 -3.93 -15.73 2.24
N GLN A 243 -3.59 -16.96 1.80
CA GLN A 243 -3.75 -18.16 2.62
C GLN A 243 -2.88 -18.12 3.89
N ILE A 244 -1.63 -17.64 3.79
CA ILE A 244 -0.76 -17.48 4.97
C ILE A 244 -1.34 -16.45 5.95
N LYS A 245 -1.77 -15.29 5.44
CA LYS A 245 -2.39 -14.24 6.25
C LYS A 245 -3.68 -14.74 6.91
N LYS A 246 -4.45 -15.57 6.20
CA LYS A 246 -5.66 -16.22 6.72
C LYS A 246 -5.33 -17.13 7.88
N HIS A 247 -4.36 -18.03 7.73
CA HIS A 247 -3.96 -18.95 8.79
C HIS A 247 -3.46 -18.20 10.04
N GLU A 248 -2.62 -17.17 9.85
CA GLU A 248 -2.17 -16.29 10.95
C GLU A 248 -3.36 -15.62 11.66
N MET A 249 -4.32 -15.11 10.88
CA MET A 249 -5.52 -14.45 11.42
C MET A 249 -6.44 -15.43 12.16
N GLU A 250 -6.60 -16.66 11.67
CA GLU A 250 -7.38 -17.71 12.33
C GLU A 250 -6.79 -18.11 13.68
N LEU A 251 -5.46 -18.24 13.77
CA LEU A 251 -4.77 -18.49 15.04
C LEU A 251 -4.92 -17.31 16.01
N ARG A 252 -4.72 -16.08 15.52
CA ARG A 252 -4.80 -14.87 16.35
C ARG A 252 -6.21 -14.60 16.86
N ASN A 253 -7.23 -14.80 16.02
CA ASN A 253 -8.63 -14.53 16.36
C ASN A 253 -9.31 -15.74 17.02
N ASN A 254 -8.68 -16.91 17.00
CA ASN A 254 -9.20 -18.15 17.56
C ASN A 254 -10.57 -18.56 16.98
N HIS A 255 -10.77 -18.32 15.67
CA HIS A 255 -11.92 -18.76 14.89
C HIS A 255 -11.60 -18.77 13.40
N GLN A 256 -12.43 -19.44 12.59
CA GLN A 256 -12.24 -19.56 11.14
C GLN A 256 -13.05 -18.57 10.29
N ASN A 257 -13.96 -17.81 10.91
CA ASN A 257 -14.82 -16.85 10.20
C ASN A 257 -14.11 -15.51 9.93
N ASN A 258 -13.01 -15.56 9.16
CA ASN A 258 -12.18 -14.38 8.88
C ASN A 258 -12.28 -13.88 7.43
N GLU A 259 -12.89 -14.64 6.53
CA GLU A 259 -12.90 -14.36 5.09
C GLU A 259 -14.33 -14.07 4.58
N LYS A 260 -14.45 -13.08 3.70
CA LYS A 260 -15.68 -12.77 2.97
C LYS A 260 -15.41 -12.62 1.47
N ARG A 261 -16.41 -12.93 0.65
CA ARG A 261 -16.41 -12.59 -0.77
C ARG A 261 -17.09 -11.23 -0.96
N LEU A 262 -16.35 -10.25 -1.48
CA LEU A 262 -16.78 -8.85 -1.57
C LEU A 262 -16.43 -8.25 -2.93
N PHE A 263 -17.11 -7.18 -3.32
CA PHE A 263 -16.96 -6.55 -4.63
C PHE A 263 -16.07 -5.31 -4.60
N HIS A 264 -15.25 -5.14 -5.64
CA HIS A 264 -14.40 -3.95 -5.83
C HIS A 264 -14.51 -3.43 -7.27
N GLY A 265 -15.16 -2.27 -7.46
CA GLY A 265 -15.22 -1.61 -8.76
C GLY A 265 -13.90 -0.90 -9.08
N THR A 266 -13.44 -1.01 -10.33
CA THR A 266 -12.21 -0.32 -10.78
C THR A 266 -12.29 0.11 -12.24
N SER A 267 -11.29 0.85 -12.71
CA SER A 267 -11.15 1.26 -14.10
C SER A 267 -10.25 0.30 -14.90
N GLU A 268 -10.44 0.27 -16.22
CA GLU A 268 -9.70 -0.60 -17.15
C GLU A 268 -8.17 -0.48 -17.02
N ASP A 269 -7.66 0.74 -16.84
CA ASP A 269 -6.23 1.03 -16.69
C ASP A 269 -5.61 0.44 -15.43
N THR A 270 -6.43 0.14 -14.41
CA THR A 270 -5.96 -0.41 -13.13
C THR A 270 -5.97 -1.95 -13.12
N VAL A 271 -6.74 -2.59 -14.01
CA VAL A 271 -6.88 -4.06 -14.07
C VAL A 271 -5.55 -4.79 -14.20
N PRO A 272 -4.61 -4.43 -15.12
CA PRO A 272 -3.33 -5.13 -15.22
C PRO A 272 -2.50 -5.03 -13.94
N VAL A 273 -2.60 -3.90 -13.23
CA VAL A 273 -1.86 -3.67 -11.97
C VAL A 273 -2.44 -4.54 -10.85
N ILE A 274 -3.77 -4.60 -10.71
CA ILE A 274 -4.41 -5.42 -9.67
C ILE A 274 -4.18 -6.91 -9.93
N ASN A 275 -4.30 -7.37 -11.17
CA ASN A 275 -4.04 -8.77 -11.52
C ASN A 275 -2.62 -9.20 -11.14
N GLU A 276 -1.63 -8.36 -11.43
CA GLU A 276 -0.22 -8.70 -11.22
C GLU A 276 0.22 -8.49 -9.76
N ARG A 277 -0.23 -7.41 -9.13
CA ARG A 277 0.33 -6.91 -7.85
C ARG A 277 -0.65 -6.87 -6.70
N GLY A 278 -1.93 -7.19 -6.94
CA GLY A 278 -2.99 -7.11 -5.94
C GLY A 278 -3.45 -5.68 -5.68
N PHE A 279 -4.20 -5.52 -4.58
CA PHE A 279 -4.69 -4.22 -4.15
C PHE A 279 -3.58 -3.45 -3.45
N ASN A 280 -3.49 -2.16 -3.72
CA ASN A 280 -2.51 -1.29 -3.06
C ASN A 280 -3.25 -0.06 -2.51
N ARG A 281 -3.20 0.09 -1.18
CA ARG A 281 -3.90 1.16 -0.47
C ARG A 281 -3.41 2.56 -0.84
N SER A 282 -2.21 2.72 -1.39
CA SER A 282 -1.70 4.01 -1.88
C SER A 282 -2.53 4.56 -3.05
N TYR A 283 -3.32 3.71 -3.72
CA TYR A 283 -4.32 4.13 -4.70
C TYR A 283 -5.71 4.37 -4.11
N ALA A 284 -5.91 4.06 -2.83
CA ALA A 284 -7.15 4.39 -2.11
C ALA A 284 -7.26 5.91 -1.93
N GLY A 285 -8.48 6.44 -1.98
CA GLY A 285 -8.75 7.87 -1.79
C GLY A 285 -9.08 8.66 -3.06
N LYS A 286 -9.08 8.04 -4.27
CA LYS A 286 -9.69 8.67 -5.46
C LYS A 286 -11.19 8.94 -5.28
N ASN A 287 -11.83 8.17 -4.39
CA ASN A 287 -13.20 8.35 -3.92
C ASN A 287 -13.17 8.45 -2.38
N ALA A 288 -13.98 9.34 -1.80
CA ALA A 288 -13.92 9.75 -0.39
C ALA A 288 -13.65 8.57 0.58
N ALA A 289 -12.54 8.64 1.33
CA ALA A 289 -12.10 7.63 2.30
C ALA A 289 -12.83 7.77 3.64
N CYS A 290 -14.15 7.59 3.63
CA CYS A 290 -15.04 7.88 4.76
C CYS A 290 -14.76 7.05 6.03
N TYR A 291 -14.15 5.87 5.89
CA TYR A 291 -13.98 4.91 6.98
C TYR A 291 -12.52 4.51 7.22
N GLY A 292 -11.57 5.17 6.54
CA GLY A 292 -10.14 4.92 6.65
C GLY A 292 -9.42 4.87 5.30
N ASN A 293 -8.10 5.06 5.34
CA ASN A 293 -7.19 5.06 4.19
C ASN A 293 -6.71 3.63 3.90
N GLY A 294 -7.66 2.78 3.49
CA GLY A 294 -7.41 1.40 3.11
C GLY A 294 -8.11 1.05 1.80
N SER A 295 -8.01 -0.21 1.39
CA SER A 295 -8.72 -0.73 0.21
C SER A 295 -10.18 -1.06 0.58
N TYR A 296 -11.11 -0.56 -0.22
CA TYR A 296 -12.56 -0.64 0.02
C TYR A 296 -13.21 -1.79 -0.74
N PHE A 297 -14.07 -2.55 -0.07
CA PHE A 297 -14.78 -3.69 -0.63
C PHE A 297 -16.25 -3.65 -0.21
N ALA A 298 -17.16 -3.64 -1.19
CA ALA A 298 -18.60 -3.58 -0.96
C ALA A 298 -19.21 -4.97 -0.81
N VAL A 299 -20.21 -5.11 0.06
CA VAL A 299 -21.03 -6.33 0.16
C VAL A 299 -21.91 -6.48 -1.08
N ASN A 300 -22.46 -5.37 -1.56
CA ASN A 300 -23.37 -5.35 -2.71
C ASN A 300 -22.65 -4.93 -4.00
N SER A 301 -22.76 -5.76 -5.04
CA SER A 301 -22.24 -5.46 -6.38
C SER A 301 -22.79 -4.16 -6.96
N SER A 302 -24.02 -3.77 -6.64
CA SER A 302 -24.65 -2.52 -7.09
C SER A 302 -23.85 -1.28 -6.70
N TYR A 303 -23.23 -1.28 -5.50
CA TYR A 303 -22.41 -0.18 -5.03
C TYR A 303 -21.15 -0.05 -5.90
N SER A 304 -20.42 -1.15 -6.06
CA SER A 304 -19.23 -1.23 -6.92
C SER A 304 -19.56 -0.98 -8.41
N ALA A 305 -20.80 -1.18 -8.84
CA ALA A 305 -21.27 -0.92 -10.20
C ALA A 305 -21.48 0.57 -10.52
N SER A 306 -21.42 1.47 -9.53
CA SER A 306 -21.49 2.91 -9.76
C SER A 306 -20.37 3.39 -10.69
N ASN A 307 -20.63 4.40 -11.51
CA ASN A 307 -19.63 5.01 -12.40
C ASN A 307 -18.47 5.68 -11.63
N THR A 308 -18.66 5.95 -10.33
CA THR A 308 -17.63 6.44 -9.42
C THR A 308 -16.52 5.41 -9.19
N TYR A 309 -16.86 4.12 -9.10
CA TYR A 309 -15.91 3.06 -8.75
C TYR A 309 -15.52 2.24 -9.98
N SER A 310 -16.49 1.82 -10.79
CA SER A 310 -16.25 1.07 -12.03
C SER A 310 -16.42 1.97 -13.25
N ARG A 311 -15.54 2.96 -13.43
CA ARG A 311 -15.68 3.95 -14.51
C ARG A 311 -15.75 3.25 -15.88
N PRO A 312 -16.77 3.51 -16.72
CA PRO A 312 -16.87 2.87 -18.03
C PRO A 312 -15.72 3.31 -18.94
N ASN A 313 -15.19 2.38 -19.73
CA ASN A 313 -14.23 2.69 -20.81
C ASN A 313 -14.95 3.31 -22.03
N ALA A 314 -14.20 3.56 -23.11
CA ALA A 314 -14.74 4.15 -24.34
C ALA A 314 -15.85 3.30 -25.00
N ASN A 315 -15.86 1.98 -24.76
CA ASN A 315 -16.88 1.06 -25.26
C ASN A 315 -18.08 0.91 -24.32
N GLY A 316 -18.10 1.68 -23.21
CA GLY A 316 -19.11 1.59 -22.15
C GLY A 316 -18.91 0.42 -21.19
N GLU A 317 -17.80 -0.32 -21.28
CA GLU A 317 -17.51 -1.49 -20.45
C GLU A 317 -17.03 -1.08 -19.07
N LYS A 318 -17.47 -1.82 -18.06
CA LYS A 318 -17.16 -1.59 -16.65
C LYS A 318 -16.51 -2.83 -16.07
N PHE A 319 -15.63 -2.60 -15.10
CA PHE A 319 -14.77 -3.63 -14.51
C PHE A 319 -15.00 -3.70 -13.01
N MET A 320 -15.25 -4.90 -12.50
CA MET A 320 -15.47 -5.16 -11.09
C MET A 320 -14.85 -6.48 -10.70
N TYR A 321 -14.12 -6.50 -9.61
CA TYR A 321 -13.65 -7.75 -9.00
C TYR A 321 -14.67 -8.30 -8.01
N LEU A 322 -14.78 -9.62 -7.98
CA LEU A 322 -15.23 -10.38 -6.82
C LEU A 322 -13.98 -10.93 -6.13
N CYS A 323 -13.78 -10.51 -4.88
CA CYS A 323 -12.54 -10.70 -4.15
C CYS A 323 -12.75 -11.61 -2.94
N ARG A 324 -11.73 -12.38 -2.56
CA ARG A 324 -11.64 -12.93 -1.20
C ARG A 324 -10.96 -11.90 -0.31
N VAL A 325 -11.59 -11.52 0.80
CA VAL A 325 -11.10 -10.47 1.69
C VAL A 325 -11.07 -10.99 3.12
N LEU A 326 -9.92 -10.88 3.77
CA LEU A 326 -9.72 -11.23 5.17
C LEU A 326 -10.20 -10.08 6.07
N THR A 327 -11.50 -10.08 6.33
CA THR A 327 -12.18 -9.07 7.17
C THR A 327 -11.91 -9.27 8.65
N GLY A 328 -11.66 -10.50 9.08
CA GLY A 328 -11.39 -10.87 10.47
C GLY A 328 -12.40 -10.28 11.46
N ASP A 329 -11.90 -9.92 12.64
CA ASP A 329 -12.64 -9.09 13.58
C ASP A 329 -12.60 -7.63 13.13
N TYR A 330 -13.77 -7.01 13.08
CA TYR A 330 -13.91 -5.64 12.59
C TYR A 330 -14.60 -4.72 13.59
N THR A 331 -14.40 -3.43 13.39
CA THR A 331 -15.08 -2.38 14.17
C THR A 331 -15.42 -1.18 13.28
N LEU A 332 -16.07 -0.17 13.85
CA LEU A 332 -16.49 1.01 13.11
C LEU A 332 -15.27 1.78 12.60
N GLY A 333 -15.26 2.05 11.30
CA GLY A 333 -14.25 2.86 10.65
C GLY A 333 -14.52 4.34 10.85
N GLN A 334 -13.45 5.13 10.81
CA GLN A 334 -13.53 6.59 10.88
C GLN A 334 -12.62 7.18 9.81
N GLN A 335 -12.98 8.38 9.35
CA GLN A 335 -12.11 9.16 8.49
C GLN A 335 -10.72 9.27 9.11
N THR A 336 -9.68 9.28 8.27
CA THR A 336 -8.25 9.42 8.64
C THR A 336 -7.57 8.20 9.27
N MET A 337 -8.28 7.11 9.57
CA MET A 337 -7.65 5.86 10.02
C MET A 337 -6.65 5.35 8.96
N ILE A 338 -5.44 4.97 9.38
CA ILE A 338 -4.41 4.34 8.50
C ILE A 338 -4.14 2.88 8.86
N ALA A 339 -4.70 2.43 9.97
CA ALA A 339 -4.73 1.06 10.45
C ALA A 339 -6.01 0.87 11.29
N PRO A 340 -6.50 -0.37 11.47
CA PRO A 340 -7.60 -0.62 12.39
C PRO A 340 -7.21 -0.24 13.83
N PRO A 341 -8.18 0.18 14.66
CA PRO A 341 -7.91 0.55 16.05
C PRO A 341 -7.57 -0.68 16.92
N PRO A 342 -7.01 -0.49 18.13
CA PRO A 342 -6.78 -1.57 19.08
C PRO A 342 -8.09 -2.12 19.67
N LYS A 343 -8.08 -3.39 20.08
CA LYS A 343 -9.18 -4.07 20.80
C LYS A 343 -9.15 -3.83 22.32
N GLY A 344 -8.22 -3.00 22.80
CA GLY A 344 -7.97 -2.71 24.22
C GLY A 344 -6.63 -3.26 24.73
N ASN A 345 -6.22 -4.47 24.28
CA ASN A 345 -4.92 -5.08 24.57
C ASN A 345 -3.89 -4.74 23.47
N LEU A 346 -2.74 -5.43 23.44
CA LEU A 346 -1.77 -5.41 22.33
C LEU A 346 -2.31 -6.00 21.00
N THR A 347 -3.61 -6.28 20.90
CA THR A 347 -4.28 -6.81 19.71
C THR A 347 -5.04 -5.71 18.98
N ILE A 348 -4.94 -5.70 17.65
CA ILE A 348 -5.65 -4.77 16.77
C ILE A 348 -6.81 -5.49 16.07
N TYR A 349 -7.83 -4.74 15.67
CA TYR A 349 -8.83 -5.19 14.71
C TYR A 349 -8.18 -5.49 13.34
N ASP A 350 -8.87 -6.25 12.50
CA ASP A 350 -8.36 -6.71 11.21
C ASP A 350 -8.83 -5.84 10.06
N SER A 351 -10.03 -5.30 10.19
CA SER A 351 -10.63 -4.38 9.23
C SER A 351 -11.56 -3.41 9.95
N VAL A 352 -12.06 -2.44 9.20
CA VAL A 352 -13.11 -1.54 9.68
C VAL A 352 -14.28 -1.50 8.71
N VAL A 353 -15.46 -1.14 9.23
CA VAL A 353 -16.74 -1.15 8.50
C VAL A 353 -17.48 0.17 8.65
N ASP A 354 -18.46 0.40 7.77
CA ASP A 354 -19.39 1.51 7.85
C ASP A 354 -20.43 1.37 8.97
N ASN A 355 -20.83 0.13 9.27
CA ASN A 355 -21.80 -0.21 10.31
C ASN A 355 -21.44 -1.57 10.92
N THR A 356 -21.33 -1.66 12.25
CA THR A 356 -20.91 -2.90 12.92
C THR A 356 -22.02 -3.95 13.03
N THR A 357 -23.29 -3.55 12.98
CA THR A 357 -24.45 -4.46 13.05
C THR A 357 -24.76 -5.08 11.69
N THR A 358 -24.72 -4.28 10.63
CA THR A 358 -24.99 -4.74 9.26
C THR A 358 -24.04 -4.02 8.29
N PRO A 359 -22.78 -4.49 8.19
CA PRO A 359 -21.79 -3.89 7.31
C PRO A 359 -22.27 -3.91 5.85
N SER A 360 -22.17 -2.77 5.17
CA SER A 360 -22.36 -2.69 3.72
C SER A 360 -21.01 -2.65 2.97
N MET A 361 -19.93 -2.35 3.69
CA MET A 361 -18.57 -2.33 3.16
C MET A 361 -17.52 -2.63 4.23
N PHE A 362 -16.37 -3.11 3.77
CA PHE A 362 -15.19 -3.39 4.57
C PHE A 362 -14.00 -2.61 4.02
N VAL A 363 -13.16 -2.13 4.92
CA VAL A 363 -11.89 -1.46 4.62
C VAL A 363 -10.75 -2.23 5.27
N VAL A 364 -9.84 -2.75 4.45
CA VAL A 364 -8.62 -3.44 4.90
C VAL A 364 -7.39 -2.57 4.64
N PHE A 365 -6.42 -2.65 5.55
CA PHE A 365 -5.26 -1.76 5.55
C PHE A 365 -3.97 -2.44 5.14
N HIS A 366 -3.96 -3.76 4.94
CA HIS A 366 -2.81 -4.47 4.38
C HIS A 366 -3.12 -5.01 2.98
N ASP A 367 -2.17 -4.82 2.07
CA ASP A 367 -2.28 -5.20 0.65
C ASP A 367 -2.51 -6.71 0.45
N THR A 368 -2.00 -7.54 1.38
CA THR A 368 -2.15 -9.01 1.37
C THR A 368 -3.46 -9.52 1.98
N GLN A 369 -4.35 -8.65 2.48
CA GLN A 369 -5.65 -9.05 3.04
C GLN A 369 -6.73 -9.29 1.97
N ALA A 370 -6.44 -9.07 0.69
CA ALA A 370 -7.42 -9.26 -0.37
C ALA A 370 -6.82 -9.90 -1.62
N TYR A 371 -7.55 -10.85 -2.20
CA TYR A 371 -7.22 -11.54 -3.43
C TYR A 371 -8.28 -11.26 -4.50
N PRO A 372 -7.91 -10.70 -5.67
CA PRO A 372 -8.84 -10.49 -6.78
C PRO A 372 -9.16 -11.85 -7.43
N GLU A 373 -10.24 -12.52 -7.02
CA GLU A 373 -10.51 -13.90 -7.44
C GLU A 373 -11.12 -13.97 -8.84
N TYR A 374 -12.08 -13.08 -9.14
CA TYR A 374 -12.71 -13.00 -10.45
C TYR A 374 -12.82 -11.56 -10.91
N LEU A 375 -12.58 -11.31 -12.20
CA LEU A 375 -12.87 -10.06 -12.88
C LEU A 375 -14.14 -10.20 -13.71
N ILE A 376 -15.13 -9.35 -13.43
CA ILE A 376 -16.40 -9.28 -14.13
C ILE A 376 -16.38 -8.05 -15.05
N THR A 377 -16.53 -8.29 -16.36
CA THR A 377 -16.71 -7.22 -17.35
C THR A 377 -18.19 -7.11 -17.72
N PHE A 378 -18.78 -5.94 -17.58
CA PHE A 378 -20.23 -5.72 -17.77
C PHE A 378 -20.56 -4.36 -18.38
N LYS A 379 -21.82 -4.15 -18.81
CA LYS A 379 -22.36 -2.89 -19.34
C LYS A 379 -23.66 -2.46 -18.67
#